data_AF-A0A699VC41-F1
#
_entry.id   AF-A0A699VC41-F1
#
_cell.length_a   1.000
_cell.length_b   1.000
_cell.length_c   1.000
_cell.angle_alpha   90.00
_cell.angle_beta   90.00
_cell.angle_gamma   90.00
#
_symmetry.space_group_name_H-M   'P 1'
#
loop_
_entity.id
_entity.type
_entity.pdbx_description
1 polymer ?
#
loop_
_entity_poly.entity_id
_entity_poly.type
_entity_poly.pdbx_seq_one_letter_code
_entity_poly.pdbx_strand_id
1 'polypeptide(L)'
;GERPREKARLLMSTKASDMKQGEIVRDFPEVFPNDLSGLSPIREIKFRIKLIPRAISIAKSPYRLTPYELEELSRQLKELQDKGFI
;
A
#
# COMPACT_ATOMS: atom_id res chain seq x y z
N GLY A 1 23.92 -33.09 1.60
CA GLY A 1 24.30 -31.83 0.94
C GLY A 1 23.51 -31.70 -0.34
N GLU A 2 22.74 -30.63 -0.49
CA GLU A 2 21.86 -30.46 -1.67
C GLU A 2 22.65 -30.34 -2.98
N ARG A 3 22.16 -31.00 -4.02
CA ARG A 3 22.83 -31.10 -5.32
C ARG A 3 22.82 -29.74 -6.04
N PRO A 4 23.95 -29.26 -6.59
CA PRO A 4 24.08 -27.94 -7.24
C PRO A 4 23.04 -27.64 -8.34
N ARG A 5 22.55 -28.67 -9.03
CA ARG A 5 21.56 -28.53 -10.12
C ARG A 5 20.17 -28.12 -9.63
N GLU A 6 19.81 -28.51 -8.41
CA GLU A 6 18.50 -28.21 -7.82
C GLU A 6 18.42 -26.73 -7.41
N LYS A 7 19.51 -26.21 -6.84
CA LYS A 7 19.67 -24.77 -6.54
C LYS A 7 19.61 -23.90 -7.80
N ALA A 8 20.22 -24.33 -8.90
CA ALA A 8 20.16 -23.60 -10.16
C ALA A 8 18.74 -23.58 -10.76
N ARG A 9 18.00 -24.69 -10.68
CA ARG A 9 16.59 -24.74 -11.12
C ARG A 9 15.69 -23.84 -10.28
N LEU A 10 15.87 -23.84 -8.96
CA LEU A 10 15.10 -22.97 -8.07
C LEU A 10 15.40 -21.49 -8.36
N LEU A 11 16.68 -21.11 -8.53
CA LEU A 11 17.07 -19.74 -8.87
C LEU A 11 16.48 -19.30 -10.21
N MET A 12 16.54 -20.14 -11.25
CA MET A 12 15.95 -19.81 -12.57
C MET A 12 14.42 -19.76 -12.53
N SER A 13 13.79 -20.61 -11.71
CA SER A 13 12.35 -20.57 -11.47
C SER A 13 11.92 -19.27 -10.79
N THR A 14 12.65 -18.83 -9.74
CA THR A 14 12.38 -17.56 -9.05
C THR A 14 12.63 -16.36 -9.97
N LYS A 15 13.73 -16.37 -10.73
CA LYS A 15 14.00 -15.32 -11.74
C LYS A 15 12.92 -15.27 -12.83
N ALA A 16 12.43 -16.41 -13.29
CA ALA A 16 11.37 -16.47 -14.29
C ALA A 16 10.01 -15.98 -13.73
N SER A 17 9.70 -16.22 -12.46
CA SER A 17 8.50 -15.65 -11.82
C SER A 17 8.61 -14.13 -11.62
N ASP A 18 9.79 -13.64 -11.23
CA ASP A 18 10.05 -12.20 -11.04
C ASP A 18 10.00 -11.45 -12.39
N MET A 19 10.53 -12.06 -13.46
CA MET A 19 10.46 -11.48 -14.82
C MET A 19 9.01 -11.31 -15.29
N LYS A 20 8.14 -12.31 -15.05
CA LYS A 20 6.72 -12.23 -15.41
C LYS A 20 5.97 -11.16 -14.61
N GLN A 21 6.33 -10.95 -13.34
CA GLN A 21 5.72 -9.89 -12.53
C GLN A 21 6.15 -8.50 -13.03
N GLY A 22 7.43 -8.33 -13.38
CA GLY A 22 7.93 -7.09 -13.96
C GLY A 22 7.24 -6.73 -15.29
N GLU A 23 6.93 -7.72 -16.12
CA GLU A 23 6.14 -7.52 -17.35
C GLU A 23 4.73 -7.01 -17.04
N ILE A 24 4.02 -7.63 -16.08
CA ILE A 24 2.66 -7.21 -15.69
C ILE A 24 2.65 -5.76 -15.17
N VAL A 25 3.61 -5.37 -14.34
CA VAL A 25 3.67 -3.98 -13.82
C VAL A 25 3.93 -2.98 -14.96
N ARG A 26 4.77 -3.34 -15.94
CA ARG A 26 5.05 -2.50 -17.11
C ARG A 26 3.86 -2.37 -18.05
N ASP A 27 3.04 -3.42 -18.15
CA ASP A 27 1.86 -3.44 -19.03
C ASP A 27 0.67 -2.66 -18.45
N PHE A 28 0.65 -2.42 -17.13
CA PHE A 28 -0.45 -1.71 -16.43
C PHE A 28 0.05 -0.53 -15.56
N PRO A 29 0.70 0.48 -16.15
CA PRO A 29 1.27 1.61 -15.40
C PRO A 29 0.21 2.49 -14.70
N GLU A 30 -1.03 2.49 -15.19
CA GLU A 30 -2.17 3.18 -14.56
C GLU A 30 -2.64 2.48 -13.27
N VAL A 31 -2.49 1.15 -13.18
CA VAL A 31 -2.86 0.35 -12.01
C VAL A 31 -1.75 0.33 -10.96
N PHE A 32 -0.49 0.45 -11.41
CA PHE A 32 0.71 0.46 -10.56
C PHE A 32 1.53 1.75 -10.76
N PRO A 33 0.98 2.93 -10.45
CA PRO A 33 1.73 4.16 -10.58
C PRO A 33 2.83 4.23 -9.50
N ASN A 34 3.97 4.86 -9.84
CA ASN A 34 5.07 5.07 -8.89
C ASN A 34 4.71 6.01 -7.73
N ASP A 35 3.68 6.84 -7.92
CA ASP A 35 3.14 7.72 -6.88
C ASP A 35 1.61 7.67 -6.87
N LEU A 36 1.01 7.95 -5.72
CA LEU A 36 -0.43 8.00 -5.55
C LEU A 36 -1.01 9.21 -6.29
N SER A 37 -1.70 8.98 -7.41
CA SER A 37 -2.24 10.01 -8.31
C SER A 37 -3.51 10.72 -7.81
N GLY A 38 -3.90 10.49 -6.56
CA GLY A 38 -5.10 11.05 -5.92
C GLY A 38 -6.16 9.98 -5.61
N LEU A 39 -7.35 10.43 -5.20
CA LEU A 39 -8.46 9.54 -4.88
C LEU A 39 -8.81 8.63 -6.06
N SER A 40 -9.25 7.41 -5.74
CA SER A 40 -9.75 6.51 -6.79
C SER A 40 -10.91 7.19 -7.53
N PRO A 41 -11.09 6.90 -8.84
CA PRO A 41 -12.24 7.38 -9.58
C PRO A 41 -13.54 7.14 -8.82
N ILE A 42 -14.49 8.06 -8.98
CA ILE A 42 -15.82 7.94 -8.35
C ILE A 42 -16.39 6.58 -8.72
N ARG A 43 -16.47 5.68 -7.74
CA ARG A 43 -17.10 4.37 -7.91
C ARG A 43 -18.60 4.56 -7.81
N GLU A 44 -19.36 3.81 -8.61
CA GLU A 44 -20.82 3.80 -8.55
C GLU A 44 -21.34 3.38 -7.15
N ILE A 45 -20.54 2.58 -6.44
CA ILE A 45 -20.83 2.12 -5.09
C ILE A 45 -20.09 2.98 -4.07
N LYS A 46 -20.84 3.62 -3.17
CA LYS A 46 -20.30 4.31 -1.99
C LYS A 46 -19.99 3.32 -0.88
N PHE A 47 -18.79 3.38 -0.33
CA PHE A 47 -18.46 2.66 0.90
C PHE A 47 -19.24 3.27 2.07
N ARG A 48 -19.99 2.44 2.80
CA ARG A 48 -20.73 2.85 4.00
C ARG A 48 -20.28 2.01 5.19
N ILE A 49 -19.82 2.67 6.24
CA ILE A 49 -19.54 2.03 7.53
C ILE A 49 -20.89 1.83 8.24
N LYS A 50 -21.34 0.58 8.36
CA LYS A 50 -22.53 0.22 9.14
C LYS A 50 -22.08 -0.15 10.55
N LEU A 51 -22.58 0.57 11.55
CA LEU A 51 -22.37 0.22 12.94
C LEU A 51 -23.35 -0.87 13.35
N ILE A 52 -22.91 -1.80 14.20
CA ILE A 52 -23.82 -2.70 14.88
C ILE A 52 -24.73 -1.89 15.83
N PRO A 53 -25.99 -2.30 16.05
CA PRO A 53 -26.86 -1.62 17.01
C PRO A 53 -26.17 -1.51 18.38
N ARG A 54 -26.23 -0.32 19.00
CA ARG A 54 -25.59 0.02 20.28
C ARG A 54 -24.06 0.14 20.27
N ALA A 55 -23.41 0.16 19.10
CA ALA A 55 -22.00 0.54 19.04
C ALA A 55 -21.81 1.99 19.54
N ILE A 56 -20.82 2.18 20.40
CA ILE A 56 -20.44 3.50 20.94
C ILE A 56 -19.12 3.89 20.27
N SER A 57 -18.95 5.17 19.93
CA SER A 57 -17.68 5.68 19.41
C SER A 57 -16.58 5.57 20.46
N ILE A 58 -15.40 5.13 20.04
CA ILE A 58 -14.23 5.04 20.93
C ILE A 58 -13.29 6.21 20.60
N ALA A 59 -13.01 7.06 21.59
CA ALA A 59 -11.95 8.06 21.51
C ALA A 59 -10.74 7.57 22.33
N LYS A 60 -9.55 7.58 21.72
CA LYS A 60 -8.27 7.27 22.37
C LYS A 60 -7.32 8.45 22.21
N SER A 61 -6.48 8.69 23.21
CA SER A 61 -5.40 9.67 23.08
C SER A 61 -4.39 9.21 22.01
N PRO A 62 -3.79 10.14 21.24
CA PRO A 62 -2.67 9.82 20.37
C PRO A 62 -1.50 9.20 21.15
N TYR A 63 -0.71 8.38 20.48
CA TYR A 63 0.54 7.87 21.05
C TYR A 63 1.56 8.99 21.24
N ARG A 64 2.46 8.82 22.21
CA ARG A 64 3.57 9.75 22.39
C ARG A 64 4.58 9.52 21.26
N LEU A 65 4.88 10.57 20.51
CA LEU A 65 5.86 10.57 19.43
C LEU A 65 7.05 11.44 19.83
N THR A 66 8.23 11.04 19.39
CA THR A 66 9.42 11.89 19.43
C THR A 66 9.27 13.07 18.46
N PRO A 67 10.06 14.16 18.60
CA PRO A 67 9.99 15.29 17.68
C PRO A 67 10.19 14.90 16.19
N TYR A 68 11.10 13.96 15.92
CA TYR A 68 11.36 13.47 14.57
C TYR A 68 10.18 12.71 13.98
N GLU A 69 9.56 11.82 14.74
CA GLU A 69 8.36 11.09 14.30
C GLU A 69 7.17 12.04 14.06
N LEU A 70 7.05 13.10 14.87
CA LEU A 70 6.01 14.10 14.69
C LEU A 70 6.19 14.91 13.41
N GLU A 71 7.43 15.30 13.09
CA GLU A 71 7.77 16.00 11.84
C GLU A 71 7.45 15.13 10.63
N GLU A 72 7.88 13.87 10.65
CA GLU A 72 7.61 12.91 9.57
C GLU A 72 6.10 12.64 9.41
N LEU A 73 5.37 12.47 10.51
CA LEU A 73 3.92 12.32 10.47
C LEU A 73 3.24 13.56 9.85
N SER A 74 3.67 14.76 10.25
CA SER A 74 3.13 16.00 9.69
C SER A 74 3.40 16.12 8.19
N ARG A 75 4.60 15.72 7.74
CA ARG A 75 4.97 15.70 6.31
C ARG A 75 4.06 14.76 5.52
N GLN A 76 3.84 13.55 6.03
CA GLN A 76 2.96 12.56 5.39
C GLN A 76 1.50 13.03 5.35
N LEU A 77 0.99 13.59 6.44
CA LEU A 77 -0.38 14.14 6.48
C LEU A 77 -0.56 15.26 5.46
N LYS A 78 0.44 16.15 5.34
CA LYS A 78 0.41 17.23 4.35
C LYS A 78 0.36 16.68 2.92
N GLU A 79 1.20 15.69 2.61
CA GLU A 79 1.21 15.02 1.30
C GLU A 79 -0.15 14.38 0.97
N LEU A 80 -0.76 13.70 1.94
CA LEU A 80 -2.08 13.07 1.76
C LEU A 80 -3.20 14.10 1.56
N GLN A 81 -3.15 15.22 2.29
CA GLN A 81 -4.10 16.31 2.15
C GLN A 81 -3.98 16.99 0.78
N ASP A 82 -2.75 17.28 0.35
CA ASP A 82 -2.49 17.91 -0.95
C ASP A 82 -2.91 17.01 -2.11
N LYS A 83 -2.87 15.68 -1.93
CA LYS A 83 -3.41 14.67 -2.87
C LYS A 83 -4.92 14.42 -2.73
N GLY A 84 -5.58 15.03 -1.74
CA GLY A 84 -7.03 14.95 -1.53
C GLY A 84 -7.53 13.63 -0.93
N PHE A 85 -6.66 12.85 -0.29
CA PHE A 85 -7.05 11.60 0.37
C PHE A 85 -7.75 11.81 1.71
N ILE A 86 -7.43 12.92 2.40
CA ILE A 86 -7.93 13.28 3.73
C ILE A 86 -8.37 14.74 3.79
#